data_AF-A0A356FZJ3-F1
#
_entry.id   AF-A0A356FZJ3-F1
#
_cell.length_a   1.000
_cell.length_b   1.000
_cell.length_c   1.000
_cell.angle_alpha   90.00
_cell.angle_beta   90.00
_cell.angle_gamma   90.00
#
_symmetry.space_group_name_H-M   'P 1'
#
loop_
_entity.id
_entity.type
_entity.pdbx_description
1 polymer ?
#
loop_
_entity_poly.entity_id
_entity_poly.type
_entity_poly.pdbx_seq_one_letter_code
_entity_poly.pdbx_strand_id
1 'polypeptide(L)'
;QIKVFGNNPKPWDKFEEDAPVMAENFSNAMPDSKAPISDKVLQKTFNGWYQDEIVVEGYEEGYIQDVMNDAMKDKAEADLPYSGTISSKEIVNQICLNAKGGCYWADNPDVLEEPEKLSLCAESVNTADKFFKVREVRTGMKPDTSYKSMPVRDPENLKGAKNKTLASKKSNVADALRQAKVIAQLAGKAGR
;
A
#
# COMPACT_ATOMS: atom_id res chain seq x y z
N GLN A 1 23.03 5.94 -9.04
CA GLN A 1 22.67 7.04 -8.14
C GLN A 1 21.32 7.57 -8.61
N ILE A 2 20.25 7.42 -7.82
CA ILE A 2 18.93 7.95 -8.17
C ILE A 2 19.00 9.47 -7.98
N LYS A 3 18.91 10.23 -9.07
CA LYS A 3 18.82 11.70 -9.02
C LYS A 3 17.35 12.06 -8.91
N VAL A 4 16.91 12.42 -7.70
CA VAL A 4 15.50 12.77 -7.43
C VAL A 4 15.14 14.13 -8.02
N PHE A 5 16.11 15.05 -8.04
CA PHE A 5 15.99 16.35 -8.69
C PHE A 5 16.77 16.35 -10.01
N GLY A 6 16.16 15.77 -11.04
CA GLY A 6 16.70 15.82 -12.41
C GLY A 6 16.42 17.17 -13.08
N ASN A 7 16.93 17.37 -14.31
CA ASN A 7 16.66 18.58 -15.09
C ASN A 7 15.19 18.71 -15.55
N ASN A 8 14.37 17.66 -15.35
CA ASN A 8 12.94 17.65 -15.64
C ASN A 8 12.18 17.55 -14.31
N PRO A 9 11.51 18.61 -13.85
CA PRO A 9 10.79 18.60 -12.57
C PRO A 9 9.50 17.78 -12.60
N LYS A 10 8.94 17.50 -13.79
CA LYS A 10 7.61 16.86 -13.94
C LYS A 10 7.38 15.60 -13.09
N PRO A 11 8.33 14.64 -12.97
CA PRO A 11 8.12 13.46 -12.13
C PRO A 11 8.03 13.80 -10.64
N TRP A 12 8.80 14.80 -10.19
CA TRP A 12 8.75 15.29 -8.82
C TRP A 12 7.45 16.05 -8.57
N ASP A 13 7.09 16.99 -9.46
CA ASP A 13 5.85 17.77 -9.34
C ASP A 13 4.61 16.84 -9.26
N LYS A 14 4.59 15.79 -10.08
CA LYS A 14 3.50 14.79 -10.05
C LYS A 14 3.51 13.98 -8.75
N PHE A 15 4.67 13.59 -8.24
CA PHE A 15 4.77 12.88 -6.97
C PHE A 15 4.30 13.75 -5.80
N GLU A 16 4.68 15.03 -5.79
CA GLU A 16 4.23 16.00 -4.78
C GLU A 16 2.72 16.26 -4.87
N GLU A 17 2.15 16.27 -6.07
CA GLU A 17 0.71 16.40 -6.27
C GLU A 17 -0.08 15.17 -5.79
N ASP A 18 0.42 13.96 -6.11
CA ASP A 18 -0.30 12.71 -5.86
C ASP A 18 -0.07 12.15 -4.45
N ALA A 19 1.08 12.45 -3.81
CA ALA A 19 1.46 11.96 -2.48
C ALA A 19 2.16 13.05 -1.63
N PRO A 20 1.48 14.15 -1.29
CA PRO A 20 2.10 15.33 -0.69
C PRO A 20 2.78 15.05 0.66
N VAL A 21 2.19 14.20 1.51
CA VAL A 21 2.77 13.86 2.83
C VAL A 21 4.06 13.06 2.68
N MET A 22 4.14 12.17 1.69
CA MET A 22 5.37 11.45 1.38
C MET A 22 6.43 12.37 0.80
N ALA A 23 6.05 13.28 -0.09
CA ALA A 23 6.96 14.25 -0.70
C ALA A 23 7.54 15.22 0.34
N GLU A 24 6.72 15.69 1.28
CA GLU A 24 7.16 16.49 2.43
C GLU A 24 8.15 15.69 3.30
N ASN A 25 7.80 14.47 3.69
CA ASN A 25 8.68 13.62 4.50
C ASN A 25 10.00 13.28 3.79
N PHE A 26 9.96 13.05 2.47
CA PHE A 26 11.16 12.86 1.65
C PHE A 26 12.04 14.11 1.71
N SER A 27 11.46 15.28 1.41
CA SER A 27 12.18 16.55 1.36
C SER A 27 12.80 16.92 2.70
N ASN A 28 12.04 16.73 3.79
CA ASN A 28 12.50 17.00 5.16
C ASN A 28 13.61 16.03 5.63
N ALA A 29 13.67 14.83 5.07
CA ALA A 29 14.70 13.85 5.41
C ALA A 29 15.99 14.02 4.58
N MET A 30 15.92 14.74 3.45
CA MET A 30 17.07 15.00 2.59
C MET A 30 17.97 16.08 3.20
N PRO A 31 19.28 15.83 3.38
CA PRO A 31 20.20 16.84 3.92
C PRO A 31 20.46 17.98 2.91
N ASP A 32 20.48 17.67 1.62
CA ASP A 32 20.49 18.64 0.51
C ASP A 32 20.01 17.96 -0.79
N SER A 33 19.71 18.74 -1.83
CA SER A 33 19.14 18.23 -3.10
C SER A 33 20.09 17.38 -3.96
N LYS A 34 21.37 17.29 -3.62
CA LYS A 34 22.40 16.52 -4.34
C LYS A 34 22.88 15.30 -3.55
N ALA A 35 22.53 15.20 -2.28
CA ALA A 35 22.89 14.07 -1.44
C ALA A 35 22.34 12.73 -1.98
N PRO A 36 23.05 11.61 -1.78
CA PRO A 36 22.50 10.31 -2.10
C PRO A 36 21.32 9.98 -1.17
N ILE A 37 20.30 9.30 -1.72
CA ILE A 37 19.19 8.76 -0.93
C ILE A 37 19.75 7.74 0.08
N SER A 38 19.53 8.00 1.37
CA SER A 38 19.93 7.12 2.46
C SER A 38 18.76 6.26 2.94
N ASP A 39 19.05 5.20 3.70
CA ASP A 39 18.02 4.37 4.33
C ASP A 39 17.08 5.22 5.20
N LYS A 40 17.61 6.22 5.92
CA LYS A 40 16.81 7.14 6.73
C LYS A 40 15.82 7.97 5.90
N VAL A 41 16.20 8.38 4.68
CA VAL A 41 15.29 9.07 3.75
C VAL A 41 14.18 8.12 3.34
N LEU A 42 14.52 6.88 2.95
CA LEU A 42 13.54 5.87 2.54
C LEU A 42 12.58 5.53 3.69
N GLN A 43 13.07 5.33 4.91
CA GLN A 43 12.26 5.09 6.10
C GLN A 43 11.28 6.24 6.39
N LYS A 44 11.74 7.50 6.29
CA LYS A 44 10.89 8.68 6.51
C LYS A 44 9.79 8.79 5.46
N THR A 45 10.13 8.61 4.19
CA THR A 45 9.16 8.60 3.09
C THR A 45 8.17 7.44 3.22
N PHE A 46 8.65 6.25 3.60
CA PHE A 46 7.82 5.07 3.87
C PHE A 46 6.81 5.35 4.99
N ASN A 47 7.25 5.92 6.11
CA ASN A 47 6.34 6.28 7.19
C ASN A 47 5.34 7.37 6.75
N GLY A 48 5.73 8.27 5.84
CA GLY A 48 4.82 9.24 5.24
C GLY A 48 3.65 8.61 4.47
N TRP A 49 3.81 7.40 3.93
CA TRP A 49 2.71 6.66 3.29
C TRP A 49 1.59 6.38 4.29
N TYR A 50 1.94 5.88 5.49
CA TYR A 50 0.98 5.55 6.54
C TYR A 50 0.38 6.78 7.24
N GLN A 51 0.95 7.96 7.02
CA GLN A 51 0.42 9.24 7.50
C GLN A 51 -0.62 9.85 6.54
N ASP A 52 -0.70 9.35 5.31
CA ASP A 52 -1.66 9.78 4.30
C ASP A 52 -2.78 8.74 4.16
N GLU A 53 -3.87 8.95 4.90
CA GLU A 53 -4.98 8.01 4.93
C GLU A 53 -5.64 7.84 3.55
N ILE A 54 -5.61 8.85 2.67
CA ILE A 54 -6.16 8.70 1.32
C ILE A 54 -5.34 7.72 0.50
N VAL A 55 -4.01 7.78 0.64
CA VAL A 55 -3.10 6.85 -0.03
C VAL A 55 -3.25 5.43 0.53
N VAL A 56 -3.34 5.28 1.86
CA VAL A 56 -3.55 3.98 2.51
C VAL A 56 -4.90 3.37 2.11
N GLU A 57 -6.00 4.14 2.18
CA GLU A 57 -7.31 3.66 1.77
C GLU A 57 -7.38 3.32 0.28
N GLY A 58 -6.77 4.12 -0.59
CA GLY A 58 -6.72 3.83 -2.02
C GLY A 58 -5.96 2.53 -2.33
N TYR A 59 -4.94 2.20 -1.52
CA TYR A 59 -4.26 0.91 -1.59
C TYR A 59 -5.17 -0.24 -1.14
N GLU A 60 -5.88 -0.08 -0.03
CA GLU A 60 -6.84 -1.08 0.43
C GLU A 60 -7.99 -1.30 -0.56
N GLU A 61 -8.52 -0.23 -1.15
CA GLU A 61 -9.53 -0.29 -2.20
C GLU A 61 -9.04 -1.16 -3.37
N GLY A 62 -7.88 -0.82 -3.97
CA GLY A 62 -7.40 -1.52 -5.16
C GLY A 62 -6.85 -2.94 -4.92
N TYR A 63 -6.26 -3.22 -3.75
CA TYR A 63 -5.61 -4.52 -3.50
C TYR A 63 -6.42 -5.48 -2.62
N ILE A 64 -7.35 -4.98 -1.81
CA ILE A 64 -8.19 -5.80 -0.94
C ILE A 64 -9.62 -5.77 -1.47
N GLN A 65 -10.24 -4.59 -1.51
CA GLN A 65 -11.67 -4.48 -1.77
C GLN A 65 -12.03 -4.90 -3.19
N ASP A 66 -11.39 -4.32 -4.20
CA ASP A 66 -11.61 -4.64 -5.62
C ASP A 66 -11.30 -6.10 -5.93
N VAL A 67 -10.21 -6.64 -5.37
CA VAL A 67 -9.82 -8.05 -5.57
C VAL A 67 -10.88 -8.99 -5.03
N MET A 68 -11.39 -8.72 -3.83
CA MET A 68 -12.48 -9.51 -3.23
C MET A 68 -13.80 -9.35 -3.98
N ASN A 69 -14.14 -8.13 -4.41
CA ASN A 69 -15.36 -7.84 -5.16
C ASN A 69 -15.36 -8.50 -6.54
N ASP A 70 -14.26 -8.39 -7.28
CA ASP A 70 -14.08 -9.05 -8.58
C ASP A 70 -14.15 -10.58 -8.43
N ALA A 71 -13.51 -11.16 -7.41
CA ALA A 71 -13.60 -12.59 -7.16
C ALA A 71 -15.04 -13.05 -6.83
N MET A 72 -15.81 -12.28 -6.07
CA MET A 72 -17.22 -12.58 -5.81
C MET A 72 -18.11 -12.47 -7.05
N LYS A 73 -17.80 -11.50 -7.92
CA LYS A 73 -18.51 -11.29 -9.19
C LYS A 73 -18.24 -12.43 -10.16
N ASP A 74 -16.98 -12.85 -10.26
CA ASP A 74 -16.51 -13.85 -11.21
C ASP A 74 -16.62 -15.30 -10.68
N LYS A 75 -17.07 -15.46 -9.41
CA LYS A 75 -17.15 -16.75 -8.69
C LYS A 75 -15.80 -17.46 -8.57
N ALA A 76 -14.75 -16.68 -8.34
CA ALA A 76 -13.36 -17.14 -8.21
C ALA A 76 -12.86 -17.03 -6.76
N GLU A 77 -13.75 -17.05 -5.76
CA GLU A 77 -13.39 -16.85 -4.35
C GLU A 77 -12.47 -17.94 -3.80
N ALA A 78 -12.53 -19.14 -4.37
CA ALA A 78 -11.67 -20.28 -4.02
C ALA A 78 -10.21 -20.07 -4.45
N ASP A 79 -9.98 -19.24 -5.48
CA ASP A 79 -8.65 -19.05 -6.08
C ASP A 79 -7.80 -18.03 -5.31
N LEU A 80 -8.41 -17.25 -4.41
CA LEU A 80 -7.69 -16.24 -3.63
C LEU A 80 -7.01 -16.86 -2.40
N PRO A 81 -5.66 -16.77 -2.30
CA PRO A 81 -4.89 -17.45 -1.27
C PRO A 81 -4.88 -16.65 0.05
N TYR A 82 -5.99 -16.67 0.79
CA TYR A 82 -6.09 -16.10 2.16
C TYR A 82 -5.79 -17.12 3.26
N SER A 83 -4.95 -18.13 2.98
CA SER A 83 -4.58 -19.18 3.95
C SER A 83 -3.11 -19.15 4.36
N GLY A 84 -2.32 -18.28 3.73
CA GLY A 84 -0.89 -18.11 4.03
C GLY A 84 -0.66 -16.96 4.99
N THR A 85 0.30 -17.12 5.88
CA THR A 85 0.84 -16.03 6.71
C THR A 85 2.22 -15.67 6.20
N ILE A 86 2.52 -14.37 6.16
CA ILE A 86 3.86 -13.84 5.87
C ILE A 86 4.20 -12.84 6.97
N SER A 87 5.39 -12.92 7.53
CA SER A 87 5.83 -12.01 8.60
C SER A 87 6.20 -10.63 8.05
N SER A 88 6.09 -9.60 8.89
CA SER A 88 6.61 -8.26 8.60
C SER A 88 8.06 -8.31 8.09
N LYS A 89 8.93 -9.05 8.79
CA LYS A 89 10.32 -9.29 8.38
C LYS A 89 10.47 -9.87 6.97
N GLU A 90 9.64 -10.84 6.59
CA GLU A 90 9.68 -11.41 5.24
C GLU A 90 9.23 -10.40 4.19
N ILE A 91 8.17 -9.63 4.47
CA ILE A 91 7.68 -8.58 3.56
C ILE A 91 8.77 -7.53 3.34
N VAL A 92 9.30 -6.92 4.40
CA VAL A 92 10.23 -5.79 4.26
C VAL A 92 11.54 -6.20 3.60
N ASN A 93 12.03 -7.41 3.86
CA ASN A 93 13.23 -7.91 3.18
C ASN A 93 13.01 -8.15 1.67
N GLN A 94 11.77 -8.38 1.23
CA GLN A 94 11.46 -8.56 -0.18
C GLN A 94 11.25 -7.22 -0.92
N ILE A 95 10.64 -6.23 -0.26
CA ILE A 95 10.15 -5.02 -0.97
C ILE A 95 10.83 -3.72 -0.53
N CYS A 96 11.39 -3.63 0.67
CA CYS A 96 11.99 -2.41 1.21
C CYS A 96 13.49 -2.31 0.89
N LEU A 97 13.83 -2.34 -0.41
CA LEU A 97 15.21 -2.37 -0.87
C LEU A 97 15.80 -0.97 -1.07
N ASN A 98 17.04 -0.77 -0.64
CA ASN A 98 17.84 0.41 -0.95
C ASN A 98 18.60 0.25 -2.27
N ALA A 99 19.31 1.30 -2.69
CA ALA A 99 20.05 1.30 -3.96
C ALA A 99 21.18 0.25 -4.05
N LYS A 100 21.56 -0.39 -2.94
CA LYS A 100 22.56 -1.47 -2.87
C LYS A 100 21.91 -2.86 -2.81
N GLY A 101 20.58 -2.95 -2.86
CA GLY A 101 19.83 -4.20 -2.72
C GLY A 101 19.68 -4.70 -1.29
N GLY A 102 20.09 -3.92 -0.28
CA GLY A 102 19.84 -4.25 1.13
C GLY A 102 18.50 -3.72 1.61
N CYS A 103 17.93 -4.33 2.65
CA CYS A 103 16.70 -3.84 3.28
C CYS A 103 16.97 -2.53 4.05
N TYR A 104 16.30 -1.43 3.73
CA TYR A 104 16.45 -0.18 4.49
C TYR A 104 15.77 -0.22 5.87
N TRP A 105 15.08 -1.32 6.21
CA TRP A 105 14.55 -1.63 7.54
C TRP A 105 15.34 -2.75 8.24
N ALA A 106 16.59 -3.02 7.84
CA ALA A 106 17.39 -4.12 8.41
C ALA A 106 17.51 -4.07 9.95
N ASP A 107 17.54 -2.88 10.54
CA ASP A 107 17.63 -2.67 12.00
C ASP A 107 16.26 -2.73 12.72
N ASN A 108 15.15 -2.71 11.97
CA ASN A 108 13.79 -2.85 12.50
C ASN A 108 12.94 -3.66 11.51
N PRO A 109 13.22 -4.97 11.36
CA PRO A 109 12.57 -5.80 10.35
C PRO A 109 11.08 -6.02 10.60
N ASP A 110 10.60 -5.78 11.83
CA ASP A 110 9.21 -5.98 12.22
C ASP A 110 8.38 -4.68 12.14
N VAL A 111 8.87 -3.64 11.44
CA VAL A 111 8.23 -2.31 11.35
C VAL A 111 6.74 -2.35 10.96
N LEU A 112 6.29 -3.31 10.14
CA LEU A 112 4.86 -3.43 9.77
C LEU A 112 3.95 -3.89 10.91
N GLU A 113 4.52 -4.41 12.00
CA GLU A 113 3.79 -4.80 13.21
C GLU A 113 3.56 -3.60 14.15
N GLU A 114 4.05 -2.41 13.80
CA GLU A 114 3.82 -1.20 14.58
C GLU A 114 2.34 -0.81 14.55
N PRO A 115 1.72 -0.42 15.69
CA PRO A 115 0.27 -0.19 15.77
C PRO A 115 -0.27 0.82 14.77
N GLU A 116 0.53 1.81 14.39
CA GLU A 116 0.20 2.84 13.40
C GLU A 116 0.09 2.31 11.96
N LYS A 117 0.68 1.14 11.68
CA LYS A 117 0.68 0.47 10.36
C LYS A 117 -0.27 -0.72 10.31
N LEU A 118 -0.66 -1.24 11.49
CA LEU A 118 -1.62 -2.31 11.66
C LEU A 118 -3.03 -1.77 11.88
N SER A 119 -3.69 -1.34 10.80
CA SER A 119 -5.12 -1.02 10.86
C SER A 119 -5.80 -1.14 9.51
N LEU A 120 -7.13 -1.20 9.50
CA LEU A 120 -7.96 -1.25 8.28
C LEU A 120 -8.99 -0.13 8.30
N CYS A 121 -9.42 0.34 7.12
CA CYS A 121 -10.61 1.19 7.07
C CYS A 121 -11.88 0.33 7.23
N ALA A 122 -12.98 0.96 7.67
CA ALA A 122 -14.24 0.26 7.91
C ALA A 122 -14.77 -0.46 6.65
N GLU A 123 -14.57 0.13 5.48
CA GLU A 123 -15.03 -0.46 4.20
C GLU A 123 -14.25 -1.74 3.84
N SER A 124 -12.96 -1.80 4.15
CA SER A 124 -12.13 -2.99 3.98
C SER A 124 -12.62 -4.14 4.87
N VAL A 125 -12.99 -3.84 6.12
CA VAL A 125 -13.57 -4.82 7.05
C VAL A 125 -14.91 -5.34 6.53
N ASN A 126 -15.80 -4.44 6.11
CA ASN A 126 -17.11 -4.80 5.54
C ASN A 126 -16.97 -5.68 4.29
N THR A 127 -16.02 -5.34 3.41
CA THR A 127 -15.76 -6.11 2.20
C THR A 127 -15.22 -7.50 2.52
N ALA A 128 -14.30 -7.61 3.48
CA ALA A 128 -13.77 -8.89 3.94
C ALA A 128 -14.86 -9.77 4.58
N ASP A 129 -15.71 -9.21 5.45
CA ASP A 129 -16.83 -9.94 6.06
C ASP A 129 -17.79 -10.51 5.00
N LYS A 130 -18.11 -9.70 3.98
CA LYS A 130 -18.95 -10.13 2.86
C LYS A 130 -18.26 -11.22 2.03
N PHE A 131 -16.99 -11.02 1.68
CA PHE A 131 -16.20 -11.95 0.88
C PHE A 131 -16.13 -13.34 1.53
N PHE A 132 -15.70 -13.41 2.79
CA PHE A 132 -15.52 -14.69 3.46
C PHE A 132 -16.85 -15.42 3.70
N LYS A 133 -17.94 -14.69 3.95
CA LYS A 133 -19.28 -15.28 4.01
C LYS A 133 -19.72 -15.87 2.67
N VAL A 134 -19.51 -15.15 1.57
CA VAL A 134 -19.85 -15.64 0.23
C VAL A 134 -19.00 -16.85 -0.14
N ARG A 135 -17.68 -16.81 0.15
CA ARG A 135 -16.77 -17.93 -0.09
C ARG A 135 -17.21 -19.17 0.68
N GLU A 136 -17.53 -19.05 1.97
CA GLU A 136 -18.00 -20.17 2.78
C GLU A 136 -19.26 -20.81 2.19
N VAL A 137 -20.26 -20.00 1.83
CA VAL A 137 -21.52 -20.51 1.24
C VAL A 137 -21.29 -21.20 -0.10
N ARG A 138 -20.39 -20.67 -0.95
CA ARG A 138 -20.19 -21.18 -2.32
C ARG A 138 -19.19 -22.33 -2.41
N THR A 139 -18.25 -22.43 -1.47
CA THR A 139 -17.10 -23.36 -1.57
C THR A 139 -16.94 -24.28 -0.37
N GLY A 140 -17.61 -23.99 0.75
CA GLY A 140 -17.42 -24.68 2.03
C GLY A 140 -16.09 -24.34 2.73
N MET A 141 -15.26 -23.45 2.18
CA MET A 141 -14.02 -23.03 2.82
C MET A 141 -14.32 -22.18 4.05
N LYS A 142 -13.62 -22.48 5.16
CA LYS A 142 -13.76 -21.70 6.40
C LYS A 142 -13.42 -20.22 6.17
N PRO A 143 -14.14 -19.30 6.81
CA PRO A 143 -13.79 -17.88 6.84
C PRO A 143 -12.39 -17.69 7.44
N ASP A 144 -11.60 -16.76 6.89
CA ASP A 144 -10.52 -16.16 7.65
C ASP A 144 -11.11 -15.07 8.55
N THR A 145 -10.66 -14.99 9.80
CA THR A 145 -11.10 -13.99 10.78
C THR A 145 -9.93 -13.23 11.40
N SER A 146 -8.70 -13.43 10.90
CA SER A 146 -7.48 -12.78 11.40
C SER A 146 -7.56 -11.26 11.35
N TYR A 147 -8.18 -10.69 10.32
CA TYR A 147 -8.38 -9.24 10.20
C TYR A 147 -9.27 -8.64 11.30
N LYS A 148 -10.07 -9.44 12.01
CA LYS A 148 -11.00 -8.93 13.04
C LYS A 148 -10.31 -8.45 14.31
N SER A 149 -9.07 -8.87 14.55
CA SER A 149 -8.27 -8.35 15.67
C SER A 149 -7.54 -7.06 15.33
N MET A 150 -7.58 -6.60 14.07
CA MET A 150 -6.93 -5.36 13.67
C MET A 150 -7.77 -4.15 14.11
N PRO A 151 -7.13 -3.07 14.58
CA PRO A 151 -7.78 -1.79 14.76
C PRO A 151 -8.48 -1.31 13.49
N VAL A 152 -9.70 -0.80 13.64
CA VAL A 152 -10.40 -0.10 12.57
C VAL A 152 -10.09 1.38 12.71
N ARG A 153 -9.60 2.02 11.65
CA ARG A 153 -9.32 3.46 11.65
C ARG A 153 -10.63 4.24 11.74
N ASP A 154 -10.62 5.22 12.63
CA ASP A 154 -11.72 6.16 12.79
C ASP A 154 -11.56 7.29 11.77
N PRO A 155 -12.53 7.48 10.85
CA PRO A 155 -12.51 8.57 9.88
C PRO A 155 -12.56 9.96 10.51
N GLU A 156 -12.76 10.13 11.82
CA GLU A 156 -12.64 11.44 12.49
C GLU A 156 -11.20 11.81 12.89
N ASN A 157 -10.26 10.86 12.91
CA ASN A 157 -8.84 11.11 13.22
C ASN A 157 -8.02 11.60 12.01
N LEU A 158 -8.69 12.04 10.93
CA LEU A 158 -8.13 12.56 9.68
C LEU A 158 -7.23 13.79 9.88
N LYS A 159 -5.96 13.59 10.25
CA LYS A 159 -4.93 14.63 10.14
C LYS A 159 -4.38 14.67 8.72
N GLY A 160 -5.15 15.22 7.78
CA GLY A 160 -4.68 15.31 6.40
C GLY A 160 -5.69 15.77 5.36
N ALA A 161 -6.95 16.01 5.72
CA ALA A 161 -8.00 16.46 4.80
C ALA A 161 -7.82 17.92 4.31
N LYS A 162 -6.61 18.32 3.93
CA LYS A 162 -6.39 19.42 3.00
C LYS A 162 -6.41 18.85 1.58
N ASN A 163 -7.60 18.49 1.11
CA ASN A 163 -8.10 18.68 -0.25
C ASN A 163 -9.28 17.74 -0.53
N LYS A 164 -10.50 18.31 -0.50
CA LYS A 164 -11.76 17.69 -0.96
C LYS A 164 -11.76 17.30 -2.45
N THR A 165 -10.65 17.47 -3.16
CA THR A 165 -10.49 17.19 -4.59
C THR A 165 -10.03 15.75 -4.88
N LEU A 166 -9.58 14.97 -3.88
CA LEU A 166 -9.18 13.57 -4.12
C LEU A 166 -10.34 12.58 -4.26
N ALA A 167 -11.57 12.95 -3.85
CA ALA A 167 -12.74 12.10 -4.04
C ALA A 167 -13.05 11.82 -5.53
N SER A 168 -12.67 12.72 -6.45
CA SER A 168 -12.74 12.48 -7.90
C SER A 168 -11.47 11.84 -8.49
N LYS A 169 -10.36 11.79 -7.73
CA LYS A 169 -9.11 11.09 -8.10
C LYS A 169 -9.01 9.66 -7.55
N LYS A 170 -9.89 9.22 -6.64
CA LYS A 170 -9.95 7.82 -6.13
C LYS A 170 -9.92 6.80 -7.27
N SER A 171 -10.67 7.06 -8.35
CA SER A 171 -10.64 6.23 -9.57
C SER A 171 -9.25 6.19 -10.22
N ASN A 172 -8.55 7.33 -10.36
CA ASN A 172 -7.28 7.38 -11.09
C ASN A 172 -6.12 6.71 -10.34
N VAL A 173 -6.11 6.74 -9.01
CA VAL A 173 -5.04 6.08 -8.21
C VAL A 173 -5.28 4.57 -8.14
N ALA A 174 -6.52 4.13 -7.93
CA ALA A 174 -6.89 2.72 -8.02
C ALA A 174 -6.63 2.18 -9.44
N ASP A 175 -6.97 2.94 -10.49
CA ASP A 175 -6.68 2.58 -11.88
C ASP A 175 -5.17 2.54 -12.17
N ALA A 176 -4.38 3.46 -11.61
CA ALA A 176 -2.92 3.45 -11.76
C ALA A 176 -2.27 2.24 -11.05
N LEU A 177 -2.75 1.89 -9.85
CA LEU A 177 -2.31 0.70 -9.11
C LEU A 177 -2.76 -0.59 -9.81
N ARG A 178 -3.96 -0.60 -10.39
CA ARG A 178 -4.48 -1.70 -11.22
C ARG A 178 -3.65 -1.87 -12.49
N GLN A 179 -3.29 -0.79 -13.17
CA GLN A 179 -2.40 -0.81 -14.34
C GLN A 179 -0.99 -1.29 -13.97
N ALA A 180 -0.45 -0.84 -12.84
CA ALA A 180 0.85 -1.31 -12.35
C ALA A 180 0.83 -2.82 -12.04
N LYS A 181 -0.26 -3.33 -11.45
CA LYS A 181 -0.46 -4.77 -11.20
C LYS A 181 -0.53 -5.59 -12.49
N VAL A 182 -1.27 -5.10 -13.50
CA VAL A 182 -1.32 -5.75 -14.83
C VAL A 182 0.06 -5.76 -15.49
N ILE A 183 0.82 -4.66 -15.42
CA ILE A 183 2.18 -4.58 -15.96
C ILE A 183 3.12 -5.55 -15.23
N ALA A 184 3.06 -5.62 -13.91
CA ALA A 184 3.87 -6.55 -13.11
C ALA A 184 3.54 -8.03 -13.40
N GLN A 185 2.26 -8.36 -13.58
CA GLN A 185 1.81 -9.71 -13.95
C GLN A 185 2.23 -10.10 -15.38
N LEU A 186 2.22 -9.16 -16.32
CA LEU A 186 2.71 -9.37 -17.69
C LEU A 186 4.24 -9.51 -17.74
N ALA A 187 4.97 -8.71 -16.98
CA ALA A 187 6.42 -8.81 -16.85
C ALA A 187 6.85 -10.16 -16.24
N GLY A 188 6.10 -10.68 -15.26
CA GLY A 188 6.34 -12.00 -14.66
C GLY A 188 6.05 -13.19 -15.58
N LYS A 189 5.25 -13.02 -16.64
CA LYS A 189 4.97 -14.07 -17.64
C LYS A 189 5.96 -14.09 -18.81
N ALA A 190 6.66 -13.00 -19.08
CA ALA A 190 7.66 -12.92 -20.15
C ALA A 190 9.04 -13.51 -19.78
N GLY A 191 9.19 -13.99 -18.53
CA GLY A 191 10.43 -14.55 -17.99
C GLY A 191 10.38 -16.04 -17.62
N ARG A 192 9.44 -16.82 -18.17
CA ARG A 192 9.46 -18.29 -18.09
C ARG A 192 9.56 -18.90 -19.48
#